data_AF-A0A1E1WC24-F1
#
_entry.id   AF-A0A1E1WC24-F1
#
_cell.length_a   1.000
_cell.length_b   1.000
_cell.length_c   1.000
_cell.angle_alpha   90.00
_cell.angle_beta   90.00
_cell.angle_gamma   90.00
#
_symmetry.space_group_name_H-M   'P 1'
#
loop_
_entity.id
_entity.type
_entity.pdbx_description
1 polymer ?
#
loop_
_entity_poly.entity_id
_entity_poly.type
_entity_poly.pdbx_seq_one_letter_code
_entity_poly.pdbx_strand_id
1 'polypeptide(L)'
;LGPAAPQSRLWAEGGALLGHTPQLLNFRLNLVPLTGKIIHRSFSEAHAPGLHLLKEKFISLLKAERHPKYGRLPVLAPDDELNEKDKEVNFVSIQLFVEPPFVLDVVYTTEDLPTPPVKGDEYTMVLEAKKRSFDQEFEDKFGLAAKGYSQDDVAIAKAAMSNMIGGIG
;
A
#
# COMPACT_ATOMS: atom_id res chain seq x y z
N LEU A 1 11.62 15.83 9.78
CA LEU A 1 12.24 14.55 9.36
C LEU A 1 13.69 14.65 9.79
N GLY A 2 14.26 13.61 10.42
CA GLY A 2 15.62 13.66 10.99
C GLY A 2 16.72 13.79 9.93
N PRO A 3 18.01 13.87 10.33
CA PRO A 3 19.11 13.95 9.37
C PRO A 3 19.15 12.73 8.44
N ALA A 4 19.49 12.96 7.17
CA ALA A 4 19.62 11.93 6.15
C ALA A 4 20.61 10.84 6.59
N ALA A 5 20.16 9.58 6.62
CA ALA A 5 21.02 8.45 6.93
C ALA A 5 21.86 8.10 5.69
N PRO A 6 23.16 7.77 5.83
CA PRO A 6 24.01 7.41 4.69
C PRO A 6 23.59 6.10 4.00
N GLN A 7 22.69 5.33 4.62
CA GLN A 7 22.22 4.03 4.16
C GLN A 7 20.69 4.00 4.13
N SER A 8 20.15 3.19 3.21
CA SER A 8 18.71 2.98 3.10
C SER A 8 18.15 2.35 4.37
N ARG A 9 17.04 2.88 4.89
CA ARG A 9 16.40 2.37 6.11
C ARG A 9 14.89 2.45 5.99
N LEU A 10 14.20 1.46 6.58
CA LEU A 10 12.76 1.50 6.85
C LEU A 10 12.51 1.35 8.36
N TRP A 11 11.48 2.02 8.88
CA TRP A 11 11.01 1.83 10.25
C TRP A 11 9.53 2.22 10.38
N ALA A 12 8.86 1.76 11.42
CA ALA A 12 7.50 2.15 11.75
C ALA A 12 7.48 3.10 12.96
N GLU A 13 6.76 4.21 12.86
CA GLU A 13 6.62 5.18 13.95
C GLU A 13 5.24 5.83 13.93
N GLY A 14 4.58 5.93 15.09
CA GLY A 14 3.31 6.65 15.22
C GLY A 14 2.20 6.12 14.32
N GLY A 15 2.34 4.89 13.83
CA GLY A 15 1.41 4.33 12.89
C GLY A 15 1.57 4.78 11.43
N ALA A 16 2.72 5.33 11.07
CA ALA A 16 3.16 5.51 9.70
C ALA A 16 4.37 4.62 9.43
N LEU A 17 4.61 4.31 8.17
CA LEU A 17 5.88 3.74 7.72
C LEU A 17 6.76 4.89 7.26
N LEU A 18 8.00 4.93 7.72
CA LEU A 18 8.98 5.90 7.30
C LEU A 18 10.14 5.18 6.66
N GLY A 19 10.80 5.88 5.74
CA GLY A 19 12.03 5.37 5.18
C GLY A 19 12.90 6.47 4.61
N HIS A 20 14.12 6.07 4.32
CA HIS A 20 15.11 6.89 3.64
C HIS A 20 15.78 6.04 2.56
N THR A 21 15.96 6.60 1.37
CA THR A 21 16.94 6.10 0.40
C THR A 21 17.73 7.27 -0.20
N PRO A 22 18.97 7.04 -0.67
CA PRO A 22 19.75 8.08 -1.33
C PRO A 22 19.04 8.70 -2.56
N GLN A 23 18.14 7.93 -3.21
CA GLN A 23 17.42 8.36 -4.41
C GLN A 23 16.09 9.06 -4.14
N LEU A 24 15.38 8.67 -3.07
CA LEU A 24 14.03 9.19 -2.76
C LEU A 24 14.00 10.11 -1.54
N LEU A 25 15.16 10.34 -0.92
CA LEU A 25 15.34 11.04 0.35
C LEU A 25 14.45 10.44 1.44
N ASN A 26 14.06 11.25 2.43
CA ASN A 26 13.11 10.81 3.44
C ASN A 26 11.71 10.74 2.84
N PHE A 27 11.05 9.61 3.04
CA PHE A 27 9.66 9.40 2.69
C PHE A 27 8.85 8.86 3.85
N ARG A 28 7.54 9.07 3.77
CA ARG A 28 6.56 8.60 4.75
C ARG A 28 5.33 8.10 4.04
N LEU A 29 4.87 6.93 4.45
CA LEU A 29 3.62 6.28 4.07
C LEU A 29 2.66 6.33 5.25
N ASN A 30 1.54 7.02 5.07
CA ASN A 30 0.48 7.13 6.07
C ASN A 30 -0.69 6.24 5.69
N LEU A 31 -1.26 5.56 6.68
CA LEU A 31 -2.49 4.79 6.53
C LEU A 31 -3.64 5.64 7.10
N VAL A 32 -4.50 6.16 6.23
CA VAL A 32 -5.58 7.10 6.60
C VAL A 32 -6.93 6.39 6.47
N PRO A 33 -7.54 5.91 7.57
CA PRO A 33 -8.86 5.29 7.51
C PRO A 33 -9.92 6.35 7.20
N LEU A 34 -10.71 6.11 6.15
CA LEU A 34 -11.82 6.99 5.75
C LEU A 34 -13.15 6.51 6.34
N THR A 35 -13.39 5.20 6.33
CA THR A 35 -14.61 4.58 6.85
C THR A 35 -14.30 3.27 7.57
N GLY A 36 -15.22 2.85 8.44
CA GLY A 36 -15.08 1.63 9.24
C GLY A 36 -14.26 1.85 10.51
N LYS A 37 -14.02 0.76 11.24
CA LYS A 37 -13.35 0.79 12.54
C LYS A 37 -12.16 -0.14 12.57
N ILE A 38 -11.02 0.36 13.05
CA ILE A 38 -9.85 -0.45 13.35
C ILE A 38 -10.07 -1.09 14.73
N ILE A 39 -10.12 -2.42 14.76
CA ILE A 39 -10.23 -3.24 15.97
C ILE A 39 -8.89 -3.31 16.67
N HIS A 40 -7.85 -3.65 15.91
CA HIS A 40 -6.52 -3.90 16.43
C HIS A 40 -5.49 -3.58 15.34
N ARG A 41 -4.34 -3.11 15.79
CA ARG A 41 -3.22 -2.75 14.92
C ARG A 41 -1.94 -3.34 15.50
N SER A 42 -1.20 -4.01 14.64
CA SER A 42 0.16 -4.48 14.95
C SER A 42 1.09 -4.17 13.78
N PHE A 43 2.39 -4.12 14.07
CA PHE A 43 3.43 -3.99 13.07
C PHE A 43 4.64 -4.79 13.52
N SER A 44 5.49 -5.16 12.57
CA SER A 44 6.77 -5.81 12.87
C SER A 44 7.83 -5.35 11.89
N GLU A 45 8.96 -4.96 12.44
CA GLU A 45 10.21 -4.71 11.74
C GLU A 45 10.97 -6.04 11.68
N ALA A 46 11.41 -6.42 10.49
CA ALA A 46 11.96 -7.73 10.22
C ALA A 46 13.02 -7.69 9.12
N HIS A 47 13.79 -8.77 9.06
CA HIS A 47 14.71 -9.04 7.97
C HIS A 47 14.19 -10.18 7.09
N ALA A 48 13.94 -9.88 5.81
CA ALA A 48 13.62 -10.88 4.80
C ALA A 48 14.81 -11.09 3.86
N PRO A 49 15.27 -12.34 3.65
CA PRO A 49 16.42 -12.61 2.77
C PRO A 49 16.10 -12.38 1.27
N GLY A 50 14.83 -12.26 0.90
CA GLY A 50 14.43 -11.93 -0.47
C GLY A 50 12.93 -11.62 -0.59
N LEU A 51 12.57 -10.88 -1.65
CA LEU A 51 11.18 -10.45 -1.91
C LEU A 51 10.20 -11.62 -2.09
N HIS A 52 10.67 -12.74 -2.64
CA HIS A 52 9.87 -13.94 -2.85
C HIS A 52 9.53 -14.68 -1.54
N LEU A 53 10.15 -14.31 -0.40
CA LEU A 53 9.93 -14.91 0.92
C LEU A 53 9.16 -14.01 1.88
N LEU A 54 8.65 -12.87 1.40
CA LEU A 54 7.95 -11.91 2.27
C LEU A 54 6.68 -12.50 2.89
N LYS A 55 5.99 -13.40 2.18
CA LYS A 55 4.80 -14.07 2.69
C LYS A 55 5.16 -15.00 3.84
N GLU A 56 6.17 -15.85 3.65
CA GLU A 56 6.67 -16.79 4.65
C GLU A 56 7.20 -16.03 5.87
N LYS A 57 7.96 -14.95 5.62
CA LYS A 57 8.46 -14.09 6.69
C LYS A 57 7.30 -13.46 7.46
N PHE A 58 6.32 -12.88 6.79
CA PHE A 58 5.12 -12.33 7.44
C PHE A 58 4.42 -13.38 8.31
N ILE A 59 4.20 -14.59 7.79
CA ILE A 59 3.55 -15.68 8.53
C ILE A 59 4.37 -16.08 9.77
N SER A 60 5.70 -16.13 9.67
CA SER A 60 6.57 -16.46 10.80
C SER A 60 6.52 -15.44 11.95
N LEU A 61 6.13 -14.19 11.65
CA LEU A 61 6.01 -13.13 12.64
C LEU A 61 4.67 -13.16 13.40
N LEU A 62 3.70 -13.95 12.95
CA LEU A 62 2.40 -14.05 13.60
C LEU A 62 2.50 -14.86 14.88
N LYS A 63 2.23 -14.22 16.02
CA LYS A 63 2.06 -14.86 17.32
C LYS A 63 0.63 -14.66 17.80
N ALA A 64 0.13 -15.59 18.58
CA ALA A 64 -1.26 -15.53 19.03
C ALA A 64 -1.39 -14.69 20.31
N GLU A 65 -2.18 -13.62 20.25
CA GLU A 65 -2.45 -12.70 21.36
C GLU A 65 -3.92 -12.76 21.76
N ARG A 66 -4.22 -12.56 23.04
CA ARG A 66 -5.60 -12.54 23.54
C ARG A 66 -6.14 -11.11 23.55
N HIS A 67 -7.08 -10.84 22.66
CA HIS A 67 -7.85 -9.60 22.62
C HIS A 67 -9.07 -9.66 23.57
N PRO A 68 -9.33 -8.62 24.38
CA PRO A 68 -10.42 -8.61 25.37
C PRO A 68 -11.81 -8.91 24.78
N LYS A 69 -12.12 -8.31 23.62
CA LYS A 69 -13.43 -8.43 22.96
C LYS A 69 -13.53 -9.54 21.91
N TYR A 70 -12.44 -9.89 21.23
CA TYR A 70 -12.46 -10.73 20.02
C TYR A 70 -11.76 -12.09 20.22
N GLY A 71 -11.34 -12.41 21.45
CA GLY A 71 -10.69 -13.68 21.75
C GLY A 71 -9.26 -13.72 21.25
N ARG A 72 -8.81 -14.85 20.70
CA ARG A 72 -7.42 -15.05 20.27
C ARG A 72 -7.22 -14.55 18.84
N LEU A 73 -6.35 -13.57 18.65
CA LEU A 73 -6.01 -12.99 17.35
C LEU A 73 -4.54 -13.29 16.98
N PRO A 74 -4.23 -13.60 15.71
CA PRO A 74 -2.85 -13.67 15.24
C PRO A 74 -2.32 -12.26 14.99
N VAL A 75 -1.39 -11.80 15.84
CA VAL A 75 -0.80 -10.45 15.77
C VAL A 75 0.68 -10.53 15.39
N LEU A 76 1.18 -9.49 14.73
CA LEU A 76 2.59 -9.38 14.41
C LEU A 76 3.44 -9.17 15.68
N ALA A 77 4.48 -9.99 15.83
CA ALA A 77 5.47 -9.89 16.89
C ALA A 77 6.84 -9.46 16.34
N PRO A 78 7.76 -8.98 17.21
CA PRO A 78 9.13 -8.66 16.80
C PRO A 78 9.84 -9.85 16.15
N ASP A 79 10.71 -9.55 15.18
CA ASP A 79 11.54 -10.55 14.53
C ASP A 79 12.75 -10.92 15.41
N ASP A 80 12.74 -12.13 15.95
CA ASP A 80 13.79 -12.64 16.83
C ASP A 80 15.15 -12.71 16.09
N GLU A 81 15.17 -12.85 14.76
CA GLU A 81 16.40 -12.88 13.96
C GLU A 81 17.17 -11.55 13.93
N LEU A 82 16.51 -10.42 14.20
CA LEU A 82 17.18 -9.12 14.25
C LEU A 82 18.14 -9.03 15.43
N ASN A 83 17.79 -9.64 16.55
CA ASN A 83 18.61 -9.63 17.77
C ASN A 83 19.75 -10.66 17.72
N GLU A 84 19.55 -11.78 17.02
CA GLU A 84 20.50 -12.90 17.03
C GLU A 84 21.62 -12.77 15.98
N LYS A 85 21.38 -12.06 14.88
CA LYS A 85 22.24 -12.10 13.69
C LYS A 85 22.76 -10.73 13.23
N ASP A 86 22.61 -9.68 14.06
CA ASP A 86 22.94 -8.28 13.71
C ASP A 86 22.43 -7.89 12.31
N LYS A 87 21.21 -8.33 11.99
CA LYS A 87 20.59 -8.08 10.68
C LYS A 87 19.91 -6.73 10.68
N GLU A 88 20.05 -6.00 9.57
CA GLU A 88 19.32 -4.74 9.36
C GLU A 88 17.87 -4.99 8.92
N VAL A 89 16.99 -4.09 9.35
CA VAL A 89 15.57 -4.08 8.96
C VAL A 89 15.46 -3.71 7.48
N ASN A 90 14.90 -4.61 6.69
CA ASN A 90 14.61 -4.38 5.27
C ASN A 90 13.14 -4.68 4.91
N PHE A 91 12.35 -5.13 5.89
CA PHE A 91 10.94 -5.43 5.72
C PHE A 91 10.16 -4.92 6.93
N VAL A 92 9.10 -4.17 6.68
CA VAL A 92 8.19 -3.72 7.73
C VAL A 92 6.78 -4.11 7.33
N SER A 93 6.15 -4.89 8.18
CA SER A 93 4.78 -5.37 8.00
C SER A 93 3.84 -4.60 8.91
N ILE A 94 2.66 -4.23 8.38
CA ILE A 94 1.59 -3.58 9.15
C ILE A 94 0.33 -4.43 8.99
N GLN A 95 -0.29 -4.80 10.10
CA GLN A 95 -1.53 -5.58 10.12
C GLN A 95 -2.63 -4.77 10.81
N LEU A 96 -3.79 -4.70 10.16
CA LEU A 96 -4.99 -4.05 10.68
C LEU A 96 -6.12 -5.09 10.74
N PHE A 97 -6.68 -5.29 11.92
CA PHE A 97 -7.99 -5.94 12.07
C PHE A 97 -9.05 -4.86 11.99
N VAL A 98 -10.05 -5.05 11.12
CA VAL A 98 -11.04 -4.01 10.81
C VAL A 98 -12.46 -4.58 10.83
N GLU A 99 -13.44 -3.74 11.17
CA GLU A 99 -14.86 -4.04 10.99
C GLU A 99 -15.32 -3.48 9.63
N PRO A 100 -15.83 -4.31 8.71
CA PRO A 100 -16.35 -3.84 7.43
C PRO A 100 -17.71 -3.13 7.58
N PRO A 101 -18.07 -2.22 6.65
CA PRO A 101 -17.26 -1.76 5.53
C PRO A 101 -16.09 -0.88 6.00
N PHE A 102 -14.92 -1.06 5.39
CA PHE A 102 -13.69 -0.34 5.74
C PHE A 102 -13.00 0.18 4.48
N VAL A 103 -12.61 1.45 4.48
CA VAL A 103 -11.86 2.11 3.40
C VAL A 103 -10.65 2.81 4.00
N LEU A 104 -9.49 2.65 3.36
CA LEU A 104 -8.21 3.17 3.81
C LEU A 104 -7.46 3.75 2.61
N ASP A 105 -6.97 4.98 2.77
CA ASP A 105 -6.01 5.57 1.85
C ASP A 105 -4.59 5.27 2.31
N VAL A 106 -3.75 4.84 1.36
CA VAL A 106 -2.30 4.72 1.56
C VAL A 106 -1.64 5.94 0.93
N VAL A 107 -1.18 6.86 1.78
CA VAL A 107 -0.74 8.19 1.36
C VAL A 107 0.79 8.27 1.43
N TYR A 108 1.43 8.33 0.26
CA TYR A 108 2.87 8.52 0.13
C TYR A 108 3.25 10.00 0.14
N THR A 109 4.30 10.34 0.89
CA THR A 109 4.89 11.69 0.98
C THR A 109 6.40 11.58 0.95
N THR A 110 7.07 12.49 0.24
CA THR A 110 8.53 12.66 0.25
C THR A 110 8.85 14.16 0.35
N GLU A 111 10.07 14.49 0.74
CA GLU A 111 10.56 15.87 0.88
C GLU A 111 10.55 16.65 -0.44
N ASP A 112 10.68 15.96 -1.58
CA ASP A 112 10.82 16.60 -2.90
C ASP A 112 9.48 16.93 -3.59
N LEU A 113 8.34 16.53 -3.01
CA LEU A 113 7.03 16.80 -3.60
C LEU A 113 6.41 18.07 -2.99
N PRO A 114 6.31 19.18 -3.75
CA PRO A 114 5.78 20.45 -3.24
C PRO A 114 4.26 20.43 -3.03
N THR A 115 3.56 19.52 -3.71
CA THR A 115 2.11 19.37 -3.58
C THR A 115 1.75 18.46 -2.42
N PRO A 116 0.79 18.85 -1.55
CA PRO A 116 0.27 17.95 -0.54
C PRO A 116 -0.30 16.69 -1.20
N PRO A 117 -0.16 15.53 -0.56
CA PRO A 117 -0.64 14.29 -1.13
C PRO A 117 -2.18 14.28 -1.14
N VAL A 118 -2.74 13.84 -2.25
CA VAL A 118 -4.19 13.75 -2.44
C VAL A 118 -4.76 12.62 -1.57
N LYS A 119 -5.85 12.87 -0.83
CA LYS A 119 -6.51 11.90 0.06
C LYS A 119 -8.01 12.19 0.21
N GLY A 120 -8.79 11.21 0.66
CA GLY A 120 -10.21 11.33 0.93
C GLY A 120 -11.02 11.77 -0.29
N ASP A 121 -11.89 12.77 -0.11
CA ASP A 121 -12.77 13.28 -1.16
C ASP A 121 -11.99 13.85 -2.35
N GLU A 122 -10.85 14.52 -2.10
CA GLU A 122 -10.00 15.05 -3.17
C GLU A 122 -9.44 13.91 -4.02
N TYR A 123 -9.04 12.80 -3.39
CA TYR A 123 -8.54 11.62 -4.09
C TYR A 123 -9.64 10.99 -4.93
N THR A 124 -10.85 10.90 -4.37
CA THR A 124 -12.02 10.37 -5.08
C THR A 124 -12.35 11.23 -6.30
N MET A 125 -12.31 12.56 -6.17
CA MET A 125 -12.53 13.47 -7.31
C MET A 125 -11.47 13.30 -8.40
N VAL A 126 -10.19 13.24 -8.03
CA VAL A 126 -9.08 13.06 -8.98
C VAL A 126 -9.17 11.69 -9.66
N LEU A 127 -9.51 10.64 -8.92
CA LEU A 127 -9.69 9.28 -9.46
C LEU A 127 -10.80 9.25 -10.51
N GLU A 128 -11.96 9.84 -10.22
CA GLU A 128 -13.08 9.90 -11.17
C GLU A 128 -12.78 10.77 -12.40
N ALA A 129 -12.00 11.84 -12.23
CA ALA A 129 -11.50 12.62 -13.38
C ALA A 129 -10.55 11.78 -14.26
N LYS A 130 -9.63 11.01 -13.66
CA LYS A 130 -8.70 10.14 -14.38
C LYS A 130 -9.39 8.98 -15.09
N LYS A 131 -10.40 8.35 -14.47
CA LYS A 131 -11.23 7.32 -15.12
C LYS A 131 -11.92 7.86 -16.37
N ARG A 132 -12.56 9.03 -16.27
CA ARG A 132 -13.21 9.68 -17.42
C ARG A 132 -12.21 10.04 -18.52
N SER A 133 -11.03 10.55 -18.14
CA SER A 133 -9.96 10.86 -19.10
C SER A 133 -9.48 9.61 -19.82
N PHE A 134 -9.32 8.49 -19.11
CA PHE A 134 -8.95 7.21 -19.72
C PHE A 134 -10.04 6.71 -20.68
N ASP A 135 -11.31 6.79 -20.27
CA ASP A 135 -12.43 6.36 -21.11
C ASP A 135 -12.51 7.16 -22.41
N GLN A 136 -12.29 8.48 -22.33
CA GLN A 136 -12.23 9.34 -23.50
C GLN A 136 -11.05 8.99 -24.41
N GLU A 137 -9.84 8.88 -23.85
CA GLU A 137 -8.64 8.57 -24.63
C GLU A 137 -8.73 7.19 -25.29
N PHE A 138 -9.33 6.21 -24.61
CA PHE A 138 -9.59 4.89 -25.16
C PHE A 138 -10.53 4.98 -26.38
N GLU A 139 -11.65 5.71 -26.25
CA GLU A 139 -12.57 5.87 -27.38
C GLU A 139 -11.95 6.67 -28.51
N ASP A 140 -11.17 7.72 -28.22
CA ASP A 140 -10.48 8.52 -29.24
C ASP A 140 -9.48 7.67 -30.07
N LYS A 141 -8.84 6.69 -29.42
CA LYS A 141 -7.85 5.81 -30.07
C LYS A 141 -8.49 4.64 -30.82
N PHE A 142 -9.49 3.98 -30.24
CA PHE A 142 -10.04 2.74 -30.79
C PHE A 142 -11.38 2.93 -31.51
N GLY A 143 -12.16 3.94 -31.13
CA GLY A 143 -13.45 4.30 -31.75
C GLY A 143 -14.46 3.17 -31.73
N LEU A 144 -14.48 2.34 -30.68
CA LEU A 144 -15.27 1.11 -30.68
C LEU A 144 -16.77 1.42 -30.55
N ALA A 145 -17.15 2.37 -29.70
CA ALA A 145 -18.54 2.78 -29.62
C ALA A 145 -19.00 3.42 -30.95
N ALA A 146 -18.15 4.27 -31.56
CA ALA A 146 -18.43 4.87 -32.86
C ALA A 146 -18.57 3.85 -34.01
N LYS A 147 -17.88 2.71 -33.92
CA LYS A 147 -17.98 1.59 -34.86
C LYS A 147 -19.22 0.71 -34.66
N GLY A 148 -20.03 0.98 -33.63
CA GLY A 148 -21.28 0.26 -33.34
C GLY A 148 -21.12 -1.00 -32.49
N TYR A 149 -19.98 -1.18 -31.81
CA TYR A 149 -19.83 -2.27 -30.83
C TYR A 149 -20.72 -2.04 -29.60
N SER A 150 -21.16 -3.14 -28.97
CA SER A 150 -21.95 -3.07 -27.75
C SER A 150 -21.13 -2.52 -26.58
N GLN A 151 -21.78 -1.95 -25.56
CA GLN A 151 -21.07 -1.45 -24.37
C GLN A 151 -20.30 -2.57 -23.65
N ASP A 152 -20.81 -3.80 -23.67
CA ASP A 152 -20.14 -4.96 -23.08
C ASP A 152 -18.85 -5.29 -23.84
N ASP A 153 -18.87 -5.28 -25.17
CA ASP A 153 -17.67 -5.50 -25.99
C ASP A 153 -16.62 -4.41 -25.75
N VAL A 154 -17.05 -3.16 -25.63
CA VAL A 154 -16.17 -2.03 -25.30
C VAL A 154 -15.55 -2.21 -23.90
N ALA A 155 -16.34 -2.64 -22.92
CA ALA A 155 -15.88 -2.90 -21.56
C ALA A 155 -14.86 -4.05 -21.52
N ILE A 156 -15.10 -5.13 -22.26
CA ILE A 156 -14.16 -6.25 -22.40
C ILE A 156 -12.84 -5.76 -23.01
N ALA A 157 -12.90 -4.96 -24.07
CA ALA A 157 -11.72 -4.41 -24.72
C ALA A 157 -10.91 -3.49 -23.78
N LYS A 158 -11.59 -2.62 -23.02
CA LYS A 158 -10.96 -1.78 -21.98
C LYS A 158 -10.28 -2.63 -20.90
N ALA A 159 -10.96 -3.66 -20.43
CA ALA A 159 -10.42 -4.57 -19.42
C ALA A 159 -9.20 -5.34 -19.94
N ALA A 160 -9.26 -5.85 -21.18
CA ALA A 160 -8.14 -6.55 -21.80
C ALA A 160 -6.90 -5.65 -21.92
N MET A 161 -7.06 -4.42 -22.42
CA MET A 161 -5.97 -3.45 -22.49
C MET A 161 -5.43 -3.08 -21.10
N SER A 162 -6.31 -2.84 -20.14
CA SER A 162 -5.92 -2.49 -18.77
C SER A 162 -5.13 -3.63 -18.10
N ASN A 163 -5.54 -4.88 -18.31
CA ASN A 163 -4.82 -6.05 -17.82
C ASN A 163 -3.47 -6.23 -18.52
N MET A 164 -3.39 -5.97 -19.83
CA MET A 164 -2.12 -6.01 -20.56
C MET A 164 -1.12 -4.97 -20.04
N ILE A 165 -1.56 -3.73 -19.84
CA ILE A 165 -0.71 -2.65 -19.30
C ILE A 165 -0.37 -2.93 -17.83
N GLY A 166 -1.35 -3.36 -17.04
CA GLY A 166 -1.15 -3.71 -15.63
C GLY A 166 -0.27 -4.94 -15.41
N GLY A 167 -0.05 -5.76 -16.44
CA GLY A 167 0.89 -6.88 -16.43
C GLY A 167 2.35 -6.51 -16.70
N ILE A 168 2.64 -5.23 -16.99
CA ILE A 168 4.01 -4.75 -17.15
C ILE A 168 4.64 -4.63 -15.76
N GLY A 169 5.67 -5.44 -15.49
CA GLY A 169 6.40 -5.47 -14.22
C GLY A 169 7.73 -6.19 -14.33
#